data_AF-A0A917MZI9-F1
#
_entry.id   AF-A0A917MZI9-F1
#
_cell.length_a   1.000
_cell.length_b   1.000
_cell.length_c   1.000
_cell.angle_alpha   90.00
_cell.angle_beta   90.00
_cell.angle_gamma   90.00
#
_symmetry.space_group_name_H-M   'P 1'
#
loop_
_entity.id
_entity.type
_entity.pdbx_description
1 polymer ?
#
loop_
_entity_poly.entity_id
_entity_poly.type
_entity_poly.pdbx_seq_one_letter_code
_entity_poly.pdbx_strand_id
1 'polypeptide(L)'
;MENEYNRHWNWHALTALKLLAMDIVENRMPLFSQPLMGHAQVLVQQLITDLKTSIENIPEAEHNERAAHLHHYLEGVRMVSNQLHTYRNLIHKRDAERSNMLDEVCQKMLVVTMTIAVYYPNYDPLESLVHDYLITLEMHEHRRNWHYIHQQLIQQTSNTDIKLVAMNVIRECRPSQHKNICWRRLAYNHHMLELLSNLLHYHDRATQFDQVLIDSLLHWEYYDDDFICYYIQYIEKSLEIAASSESKKNVLAQFYTHIEKMRPTNPAFCFSVATEESDSLPPVKMLLMQILNFHSESMENK
;
A
#
# COMPACT_ATOMS: atom_id res chain seq x y z
N MET A 1 17.47 -13.93 -16.63
CA MET A 1 17.69 -14.33 -15.23
C MET A 1 19.19 -14.38 -15.00
N GLU A 2 19.80 -13.26 -14.65
CA GLU A 2 21.17 -13.28 -14.15
C GLU A 2 21.18 -14.09 -12.85
N ASN A 3 22.18 -14.95 -12.68
CA ASN A 3 22.39 -15.71 -11.45
C ASN A 3 22.54 -14.72 -10.29
N GLU A 4 21.56 -14.65 -9.39
CA GLU A 4 21.63 -13.85 -8.14
C GLU A 4 22.86 -14.19 -7.29
N TYR A 5 23.52 -15.32 -7.57
CA TYR A 5 24.74 -15.78 -6.93
C TYR A 5 26.04 -15.10 -7.40
N ASN A 6 26.01 -14.21 -8.41
CA ASN A 6 27.21 -13.60 -9.00
C ASN A 6 27.52 -12.16 -8.54
N ARG A 7 26.83 -11.62 -7.52
CA ARG A 7 27.16 -10.29 -6.97
C ARG A 7 28.21 -10.39 -5.84
N HIS A 8 29.10 -9.41 -5.75
CA HIS A 8 30.24 -9.33 -4.80
C HIS A 8 29.88 -9.25 -3.31
N TRP A 9 28.61 -9.43 -2.94
CA TRP A 9 28.11 -9.15 -1.60
C TRP A 9 27.98 -10.45 -0.80
N ASN A 10 28.84 -10.62 0.21
CA ASN A 10 28.86 -11.81 1.04
C ASN A 10 27.93 -11.65 2.27
N TRP A 11 26.62 -11.76 2.04
CA TRP A 11 25.60 -11.72 3.10
C TRP A 11 25.45 -13.09 3.76
N HIS A 12 26.34 -13.40 4.71
CA HIS A 12 26.42 -14.73 5.30
C HIS A 12 25.16 -15.11 6.08
N ALA A 13 24.62 -14.16 6.86
CA ALA A 13 23.43 -14.42 7.68
C ALA A 13 22.19 -14.60 6.81
N LEU A 14 22.02 -13.75 5.79
CA LEU A 14 20.91 -13.88 4.85
C LEU A 14 21.02 -15.17 4.02
N THR A 15 22.23 -15.56 3.60
CA THR A 15 22.46 -16.81 2.86
C THR A 15 22.14 -18.02 3.72
N ALA A 16 22.59 -18.04 4.98
CA ALA A 16 22.26 -19.11 5.93
C ALA A 16 20.74 -19.21 6.17
N LEU A 17 20.06 -18.07 6.28
CA LEU A 17 18.62 -18.01 6.45
C LEU A 17 17.86 -18.54 5.21
N LYS A 18 18.32 -18.19 3.99
CA LYS A 18 17.79 -18.73 2.74
C LYS A 18 17.90 -20.25 2.70
N LEU A 19 19.08 -20.79 3.00
CA LEU A 19 19.32 -22.25 3.04
C LEU A 19 18.45 -22.94 4.09
N LEU A 20 18.36 -22.38 5.30
CA LEU A 20 17.50 -22.90 6.36
C LEU A 20 16.03 -22.94 5.92
N ALA A 21 15.53 -21.87 5.29
CA ALA A 21 14.16 -21.84 4.80
C ALA A 21 13.90 -22.90 3.73
N MET A 22 14.84 -23.10 2.80
CA MET A 22 14.76 -24.19 1.83
C MET A 22 14.68 -25.55 2.51
N ASP A 23 15.57 -25.84 3.46
CA ASP A 23 15.59 -27.11 4.19
C ASP A 23 14.30 -27.36 4.98
N ILE A 24 13.72 -26.31 5.57
CA ILE A 24 12.44 -26.37 6.28
C ILE A 24 11.31 -26.71 5.31
N VAL A 25 11.22 -26.02 4.17
CA VAL A 25 10.13 -26.22 3.18
C VAL A 25 10.23 -27.59 2.52
N GLU A 26 11.45 -28.04 2.22
CA GLU A 26 11.72 -29.37 1.66
C GLU A 26 11.61 -30.49 2.70
N ASN A 27 11.31 -30.15 3.95
CA ASN A 27 11.18 -31.07 5.08
C ASN A 27 12.44 -31.93 5.32
N ARG A 28 13.62 -31.37 5.01
CA ARG A 28 14.92 -32.03 5.19
C ARG A 28 15.47 -31.89 6.60
N MET A 29 15.00 -30.91 7.37
CA MET A 29 15.33 -30.77 8.79
C MET A 29 14.09 -30.86 9.69
N PRO A 30 14.13 -31.66 10.77
CA PRO A 30 13.18 -31.51 11.86
C PRO A 30 13.47 -30.18 12.57
N LEU A 31 12.48 -29.29 12.63
CA LEU A 31 12.58 -28.09 13.47
C LEU A 31 12.65 -28.52 14.93
N PHE A 32 13.76 -28.23 15.60
CA PHE A 32 13.94 -28.56 17.02
C PHE A 32 12.94 -27.78 17.87
N SER A 33 12.25 -28.46 18.78
CA SER A 33 11.25 -27.91 19.72
C SER A 33 11.83 -27.00 20.82
N GLN A 34 13.03 -26.47 20.64
CA GLN A 34 13.61 -25.50 21.57
C GLN A 34 12.98 -24.12 21.37
N PRO A 35 12.80 -23.32 22.44
CA PRO A 35 12.19 -22.00 22.34
C PRO A 35 13.01 -21.10 21.42
N LEU A 36 12.45 -20.85 20.23
CA LEU A 36 13.05 -20.05 19.16
C LEU A 36 13.28 -18.60 19.56
N MET A 37 12.57 -18.06 20.55
CA MET A 37 12.71 -16.68 21.05
C MET A 37 14.17 -16.24 21.25
N GLY A 38 15.02 -17.06 21.90
CA GLY A 38 16.43 -16.72 22.12
C GLY A 38 17.27 -16.75 20.84
N HIS A 39 17.02 -17.73 19.97
CA HIS A 39 17.70 -17.88 18.69
C HIS A 39 17.26 -16.83 17.67
N ALA A 40 16.00 -16.41 17.74
CA ALA A 40 15.42 -15.44 16.83
C ALA A 40 15.91 -14.01 17.11
N GLN A 41 16.17 -13.66 18.38
CA GLN A 41 16.83 -12.39 18.71
C GLN A 41 18.26 -12.35 18.17
N VAL A 42 19.00 -13.46 18.29
CA VAL A 42 20.34 -13.61 17.71
C VAL A 42 20.28 -13.51 16.19
N LEU A 43 19.31 -14.14 15.53
CA LEU A 43 19.10 -14.08 14.09
C LEU A 43 18.83 -12.64 13.61
N VAL A 44 17.95 -11.91 14.30
CA VAL A 44 17.66 -10.49 13.99
C VAL A 44 18.94 -9.66 14.04
N GLN A 45 19.72 -9.81 15.12
CA GLN A 45 20.96 -9.06 15.29
C GLN A 45 22.00 -9.44 14.21
N GLN A 46 22.13 -10.73 13.89
CA GLN A 46 23.04 -11.19 12.85
C GLN A 46 22.68 -10.62 11.47
N LEU A 47 21.40 -10.61 11.10
CA LEU A 47 20.94 -10.05 9.82
C LEU A 47 21.20 -8.54 9.74
N ILE A 48 20.91 -7.80 10.81
CA ILE A 48 21.18 -6.36 10.87
C ILE A 48 22.69 -6.08 10.75
N THR A 49 23.53 -6.84 11.48
CA THR A 49 24.98 -6.69 11.43
C THR A 49 25.54 -7.05 10.05
N ASP A 50 25.02 -8.10 9.40
CA ASP A 50 25.41 -8.55 8.06
C ASP A 50 25.14 -7.44 7.02
N LEU A 51 23.94 -6.84 7.04
CA LEU A 51 23.64 -5.70 6.18
C LEU A 51 24.53 -4.49 6.49
N LYS A 52 24.62 -4.09 7.76
CA LYS A 52 25.40 -2.92 8.18
C LYS A 52 26.85 -3.01 7.71
N THR A 53 27.49 -4.15 7.96
CA THR A 53 28.88 -4.39 7.53
C THR A 53 29.02 -4.31 6.01
N SER A 54 28.04 -4.83 5.27
CA SER A 54 28.08 -4.81 3.81
C SER A 54 27.86 -3.41 3.22
N ILE A 55 26.97 -2.59 3.78
CA ILE A 55 26.74 -1.19 3.35
C ILE A 55 27.94 -0.31 3.68
N GLU A 56 28.57 -0.51 4.84
CA GLU A 56 29.75 0.28 5.27
C GLU A 56 30.95 0.10 4.33
N ASN A 57 31.03 -1.02 3.60
CA ASN A 57 32.07 -1.25 2.61
C ASN A 57 31.86 -0.48 1.29
N ILE A 58 30.65 0.00 1.02
CA ILE A 58 30.34 0.82 -0.15
C ILE A 58 30.68 2.27 0.18
N PRO A 59 31.49 3.00 -0.62
CA PRO A 59 31.80 4.41 -0.38
C PRO A 59 30.55 5.29 -0.17
N GLU A 60 30.64 6.29 0.72
CA GLU A 60 29.50 7.18 1.01
C GLU A 60 29.09 8.04 -0.18
N ALA A 61 30.04 8.33 -1.07
CA ALA A 61 29.78 9.04 -2.33
C ALA A 61 28.88 8.24 -3.29
N GLU A 62 28.79 6.91 -3.14
CA GLU A 62 28.00 6.02 -4.01
C GLU A 62 26.61 5.79 -3.43
N HIS A 63 25.87 6.88 -3.22
CA HIS A 63 24.55 6.85 -2.58
C HIS A 63 23.57 5.86 -3.24
N ASN A 64 23.48 5.89 -4.57
CA ASN A 64 22.56 5.03 -5.33
C ASN A 64 22.94 3.55 -5.22
N GLU A 65 24.23 3.23 -5.11
CA GLU A 65 24.68 1.85 -4.93
C GLU A 65 24.31 1.34 -3.54
N ARG A 66 24.50 2.15 -2.49
CA ARG A 66 24.05 1.84 -1.13
C ARG A 66 22.53 1.64 -1.05
N ALA A 67 21.76 2.50 -1.70
CA ALA A 67 20.30 2.37 -1.78
C ALA A 67 19.93 1.04 -2.44
N ALA A 68 20.43 0.79 -3.66
CA ALA A 68 20.16 -0.44 -4.39
C ALA A 68 20.54 -1.68 -3.56
N HIS A 69 21.72 -1.68 -2.95
CA HIS A 69 22.20 -2.78 -2.12
C HIS A 69 21.27 -3.07 -0.92
N LEU A 70 20.80 -2.02 -0.25
CA LEU A 70 19.82 -2.13 0.83
C LEU A 70 18.50 -2.73 0.33
N HIS A 71 17.96 -2.25 -0.79
CA HIS A 71 16.71 -2.77 -1.34
C HIS A 71 16.82 -4.26 -1.69
N HIS A 72 17.94 -4.67 -2.32
CA HIS A 72 18.17 -6.08 -2.64
C HIS A 72 18.28 -6.95 -1.39
N TYR A 73 18.87 -6.45 -0.31
CA TYR A 73 18.95 -7.17 0.96
C TYR A 73 17.56 -7.37 1.57
N LEU A 74 16.78 -6.29 1.69
CA LEU A 74 15.42 -6.33 2.23
C LEU A 74 14.50 -7.22 1.40
N GLU A 75 14.63 -7.18 0.08
CA GLU A 75 13.91 -8.09 -0.82
C GLU A 75 14.28 -9.56 -0.54
N GLY A 76 15.56 -9.86 -0.31
CA GLY A 76 15.99 -11.18 0.11
C GLY A 76 15.36 -11.64 1.43
N VAL A 77 15.28 -10.76 2.43
CA VAL A 77 14.60 -11.05 3.71
C VAL A 77 13.10 -11.29 3.48
N ARG A 78 12.45 -10.45 2.66
CA ARG A 78 11.04 -10.57 2.29
C ARG A 78 10.72 -11.89 1.59
N MET A 79 11.53 -12.30 0.61
CA MET A 79 11.33 -13.55 -0.13
C MET A 79 11.36 -14.77 0.80
N VAL A 80 12.34 -14.84 1.70
CA VAL A 80 12.43 -15.94 2.68
C VAL A 80 11.20 -15.92 3.59
N SER A 81 10.76 -14.73 4.04
CA SER A 81 9.58 -14.58 4.89
C SER A 81 8.31 -15.08 4.19
N ASN A 82 8.12 -14.73 2.92
CA ASN A 82 6.99 -15.17 2.11
C ASN A 82 7.01 -16.69 1.87
N GLN A 83 8.19 -17.26 1.63
CA GLN A 83 8.35 -18.72 1.46
C GLN A 83 7.95 -19.47 2.74
N LEU A 84 8.46 -19.02 3.90
CA LEU A 84 8.13 -19.62 5.19
C LEU A 84 6.67 -19.45 5.56
N HIS A 85 6.08 -18.28 5.33
CA HIS A 85 4.64 -18.03 5.52
C HIS A 85 3.76 -18.94 4.67
N THR A 86 4.13 -19.11 3.39
CA THR A 86 3.42 -20.01 2.48
C THR A 86 3.44 -21.44 3.02
N TYR A 87 4.61 -21.93 3.42
CA TYR A 87 4.74 -23.27 4.00
C TYR A 87 3.98 -23.41 5.32
N ARG A 88 4.04 -22.41 6.19
CA ARG A 88 3.27 -22.32 7.44
C ARG A 88 1.78 -22.52 7.19
N ASN A 89 1.22 -21.86 6.17
CA ASN A 89 -0.19 -22.03 5.79
C ASN A 89 -0.52 -23.44 5.28
N LEU A 90 0.44 -24.17 4.70
CA LEU A 90 0.22 -25.57 4.28
C LEU A 90 0.18 -26.53 5.48
N ILE A 91 0.95 -26.26 6.53
CA ILE A 91 1.11 -27.18 7.67
C ILE A 91 0.24 -26.84 8.88
N HIS A 92 -0.36 -25.65 8.96
CA HIS A 92 -1.04 -25.15 10.17
C HIS A 92 -2.09 -26.09 10.79
N LYS A 93 -2.78 -26.90 9.99
CA LYS A 93 -3.77 -27.89 10.49
C LYS A 93 -3.16 -29.23 10.91
N ARG A 94 -1.96 -29.54 10.41
CA ARG A 94 -1.27 -30.83 10.61
C ARG A 94 -0.27 -30.76 11.76
N ASP A 95 0.36 -29.61 11.94
CA ASP A 95 1.42 -29.38 12.92
C ASP A 95 1.35 -27.96 13.46
N ALA A 96 0.59 -27.79 14.55
CA ALA A 96 0.35 -26.49 15.17
C ALA A 96 1.61 -25.92 15.83
N GLU A 97 2.44 -26.77 16.43
CA GLU A 97 3.70 -26.37 17.06
C GLU A 97 4.64 -25.78 16.02
N ARG A 98 4.85 -26.49 14.90
CA ARG A 98 5.69 -26.02 13.80
C ARG A 98 5.13 -24.77 13.11
N SER A 99 3.81 -24.65 12.99
CA SER A 99 3.18 -23.44 12.48
C SER A 99 3.46 -22.21 13.36
N ASN A 100 3.37 -22.35 14.69
CA ASN A 100 3.65 -21.26 15.62
C ASN A 100 5.13 -20.84 15.57
N MET A 101 6.03 -21.82 15.45
CA MET A 101 7.46 -21.54 15.25
C MET A 101 7.73 -20.70 14.00
N LEU A 102 7.07 -21.02 12.88
CA LEU A 102 7.22 -20.26 11.63
C LEU A 102 6.61 -18.86 11.72
N ASP A 103 5.53 -18.68 12.48
CA ASP A 103 4.95 -17.37 12.77
C ASP A 103 5.96 -16.48 13.51
N GLU A 104 6.65 -17.00 14.52
CA GLU A 104 7.70 -16.27 15.24
C GLU A 104 8.82 -15.82 14.30
N VAL A 105 9.28 -16.70 13.40
CA VAL A 105 10.32 -16.36 12.42
C VAL A 105 9.83 -15.24 11.48
N CYS A 106 8.61 -15.35 10.94
CA CYS A 106 8.05 -14.31 10.06
C CYS A 106 7.94 -12.96 10.78
N GLN A 107 7.48 -12.93 12.03
CA GLN A 107 7.44 -11.69 12.85
C GLN A 107 8.83 -11.07 13.01
N LYS A 108 9.86 -11.89 13.24
CA LYS A 108 11.23 -11.41 13.45
C LYS A 108 11.83 -10.85 12.16
N MET A 109 11.45 -11.39 11.00
CA MET A 109 11.84 -10.84 9.70
C MET A 109 11.20 -9.46 9.46
N LEU A 110 9.95 -9.24 9.89
CA LEU A 110 9.36 -7.90 9.89
C LEU A 110 10.14 -6.93 10.78
N VAL A 111 10.55 -7.37 11.97
CA VAL A 111 11.37 -6.56 12.89
C VAL A 111 12.71 -6.18 12.26
N VAL A 112 13.36 -7.09 11.53
CA VAL A 112 14.59 -6.79 10.77
C VAL A 112 14.33 -5.68 9.77
N THR A 113 13.31 -5.82 8.92
CA THR A 113 12.96 -4.81 7.91
C THR A 113 12.70 -3.45 8.54
N MET A 114 11.89 -3.40 9.61
CA MET A 114 11.60 -2.16 10.34
C MET A 114 12.84 -1.54 10.99
N THR A 115 13.70 -2.35 11.58
CA THR A 115 14.91 -1.87 12.25
C THR A 115 15.91 -1.31 11.23
N ILE A 116 16.08 -1.99 10.10
CA ILE A 116 16.88 -1.49 8.97
C ILE A 116 16.29 -0.17 8.46
N ALA A 117 14.97 -0.09 8.34
CA ALA A 117 14.31 1.13 7.88
C ALA A 117 14.60 2.34 8.78
N VAL A 118 14.67 2.12 10.09
CA VAL A 118 15.05 3.14 11.08
C VAL A 118 16.52 3.54 10.98
N TYR A 119 17.43 2.60 10.70
CA TYR A 119 18.86 2.91 10.56
C TYR A 119 19.21 3.62 9.26
N TYR A 120 18.43 3.39 8.20
CA TYR A 120 18.74 3.83 6.85
C TYR A 120 17.55 4.57 6.21
N PRO A 121 16.97 5.59 6.85
CA PRO A 121 15.73 6.22 6.40
C PRO A 121 15.89 6.98 5.07
N ASN A 122 17.10 7.43 4.75
CA ASN A 122 17.39 8.22 3.54
C ASN A 122 17.52 7.38 2.26
N TYR A 123 17.40 6.06 2.38
CA TYR A 123 17.53 5.11 1.28
C TYR A 123 16.18 4.47 0.92
N ASP A 124 15.07 5.12 1.27
CA ASP A 124 13.69 4.68 1.04
C ASP A 124 13.45 3.17 1.25
N PRO A 125 13.88 2.60 2.39
CA PRO A 125 13.88 1.15 2.65
C PRO A 125 12.50 0.48 2.50
N LEU A 126 11.44 1.28 2.65
CA LEU A 126 10.04 0.88 2.58
C LEU A 126 9.40 1.16 1.20
N GLU A 127 10.17 1.48 0.18
CA GLU A 127 9.69 1.50 -1.22
C GLU A 127 9.36 0.09 -1.73
N SER A 128 10.03 -0.92 -1.16
CA SER A 128 9.86 -2.33 -1.49
C SER A 128 8.46 -2.90 -1.15
N LEU A 129 8.19 -4.11 -1.63
CA LEU A 129 6.95 -4.83 -1.33
C LEU A 129 6.87 -5.20 0.16
N VAL A 130 5.65 -5.24 0.68
CA VAL A 130 5.36 -5.76 2.02
C VAL A 130 5.49 -7.29 2.02
N HIS A 131 5.81 -7.86 3.18
CA HIS A 131 5.78 -9.30 3.40
C HIS A 131 4.32 -9.80 3.44
N ASP A 132 4.03 -10.94 2.80
CA ASP A 132 2.68 -11.52 2.74
C ASP A 132 2.13 -11.86 4.14
N TYR A 133 3.04 -12.17 5.06
CA TYR A 133 2.72 -12.39 6.46
C TYR A 133 2.07 -11.16 7.09
N LEU A 134 2.64 -9.96 6.89
CA LEU A 134 2.06 -8.73 7.41
C LEU A 134 0.72 -8.41 6.76
N ILE A 135 0.60 -8.56 5.44
CA ILE A 135 -0.68 -8.38 4.72
C ILE A 135 -1.76 -9.27 5.35
N THR A 136 -1.41 -10.51 5.70
CA THR A 136 -2.33 -11.45 6.36
C THR A 136 -2.72 -10.97 7.77
N LEU A 137 -1.78 -10.46 8.57
CA LEU A 137 -2.08 -9.88 9.89
C LEU A 137 -3.06 -8.70 9.77
N GLU A 138 -2.78 -7.76 8.87
CA GLU A 138 -3.63 -6.58 8.61
C GLU A 138 -5.04 -6.96 8.17
N MET A 139 -5.14 -7.98 7.30
CA MET A 139 -6.43 -8.53 6.89
C MET A 139 -7.22 -9.05 8.08
N HIS A 140 -6.57 -9.70 9.05
CA HIS A 140 -7.23 -10.25 10.22
C HIS A 140 -7.64 -9.17 11.22
N GLU A 141 -6.73 -8.23 11.49
CA GLU A 141 -6.94 -7.13 12.44
C GLU A 141 -8.09 -6.22 12.00
N HIS A 142 -8.08 -5.78 10.74
CA HIS A 142 -9.03 -4.79 10.25
C HIS A 142 -10.24 -5.39 9.53
N ARG A 143 -10.40 -6.73 9.51
CA ARG A 143 -11.52 -7.40 8.81
C ARG A 143 -12.88 -6.84 9.18
N ARG A 144 -13.11 -6.65 10.48
CA ARG A 144 -14.41 -6.19 11.01
C ARG A 144 -14.66 -4.74 10.65
N ASN A 145 -13.63 -3.90 10.73
CA ASN A 145 -13.72 -2.48 10.40
C ASN A 145 -14.06 -2.31 8.92
N TRP A 146 -13.33 -2.98 8.03
CA TRP A 146 -13.61 -2.95 6.59
C TRP A 146 -15.02 -3.46 6.26
N HIS A 147 -15.47 -4.53 6.93
CA HIS A 147 -16.83 -5.04 6.74
C HIS A 147 -17.90 -4.04 7.18
N TYR A 148 -17.71 -3.41 8.35
CA TYR A 148 -18.60 -2.40 8.88
C TYR A 148 -18.68 -1.18 7.97
N ILE A 149 -17.53 -0.62 7.57
CA ILE A 149 -17.45 0.55 6.67
C ILE A 149 -18.14 0.24 5.34
N HIS A 150 -17.88 -0.93 4.76
CA HIS A 150 -18.52 -1.34 3.52
C HIS A 150 -20.05 -1.36 3.63
N GLN A 151 -20.57 -1.95 4.71
CA GLN A 151 -22.02 -1.97 4.96
C GLN A 151 -22.59 -0.56 5.14
N GLN A 152 -21.92 0.30 5.91
CA GLN A 152 -22.38 1.66 6.16
C GLN A 152 -22.36 2.51 4.89
N LEU A 153 -21.29 2.45 4.10
CA LEU A 153 -21.21 3.18 2.84
C LEU A 153 -22.34 2.78 1.88
N ILE A 154 -22.63 1.48 1.73
CA ILE A 154 -23.73 1.01 0.88
C ILE A 154 -25.10 1.44 1.41
N GLN A 155 -25.29 1.44 2.72
CA GLN A 155 -26.56 1.81 3.36
C GLN A 155 -26.85 3.31 3.27
N GLN A 156 -25.81 4.15 3.41
CA GLN A 156 -25.97 5.60 3.46
C GLN A 156 -25.93 6.27 2.08
N THR A 157 -25.31 5.62 1.09
CA THR A 157 -25.33 6.11 -0.30
C THR A 157 -26.66 5.80 -0.97
N SER A 158 -27.15 6.72 -1.81
CA SER A 158 -28.43 6.58 -2.49
C SER A 158 -28.26 6.32 -3.99
N ASN A 159 -27.33 7.04 -4.62
CA ASN A 159 -27.01 6.94 -6.03
C ASN A 159 -26.23 5.64 -6.36
N THR A 160 -26.65 4.95 -7.42
CA THR A 160 -26.05 3.68 -7.86
C THR A 160 -24.58 3.81 -8.29
N ASP A 161 -24.23 4.89 -8.99
CA ASP A 161 -22.86 5.13 -9.46
C ASP A 161 -21.94 5.42 -8.28
N ILE A 162 -22.42 6.22 -7.31
CA ILE A 162 -21.67 6.51 -6.08
C ILE A 162 -21.53 5.26 -5.20
N LYS A 163 -22.51 4.36 -5.19
CA LYS A 163 -22.37 3.04 -4.56
C LYS A 163 -21.23 2.23 -5.17
N LEU A 164 -21.11 2.22 -6.49
CA LEU A 164 -20.01 1.52 -7.17
C LEU A 164 -18.65 2.13 -6.79
N VAL A 165 -18.55 3.46 -6.80
CA VAL A 165 -17.36 4.17 -6.31
C VAL A 165 -17.03 3.74 -4.87
N ALA A 166 -18.01 3.77 -3.97
CA ALA A 166 -17.82 3.38 -2.58
C ALA A 166 -17.35 1.92 -2.42
N MET A 167 -17.92 0.99 -3.19
CA MET A 167 -17.50 -0.40 -3.21
C MET A 167 -16.06 -0.57 -3.71
N ASN A 168 -15.69 0.18 -4.76
CA ASN A 168 -14.35 0.14 -5.32
C ASN A 168 -13.31 0.72 -4.36
N VAL A 169 -13.60 1.81 -3.65
CA VAL A 169 -12.75 2.34 -2.58
C VAL A 169 -12.40 1.24 -1.57
N ILE A 170 -13.41 0.49 -1.11
CA ILE A 170 -13.19 -0.63 -0.18
C ILE A 170 -12.37 -1.74 -0.84
N ARG A 171 -12.70 -2.12 -2.08
CA ARG A 171 -11.98 -3.19 -2.80
C ARG A 171 -10.50 -2.86 -2.96
N GLU A 172 -10.18 -1.61 -3.30
CA GLU A 172 -8.82 -1.20 -3.62
C GLU A 172 -7.95 -0.90 -2.40
N CYS A 173 -8.55 -0.41 -1.32
CA CYS A 173 -7.84 -0.10 -0.08
C CYS A 173 -7.79 -1.30 0.89
N ARG A 174 -8.73 -2.24 0.82
CA ARG A 174 -8.73 -3.40 1.71
C ARG A 174 -7.56 -4.35 1.35
N PRO A 175 -6.72 -4.73 2.32
CA PRO A 175 -5.68 -5.73 2.10
C PRO A 175 -6.24 -7.08 1.59
N SER A 176 -5.50 -7.72 0.68
CA SER A 176 -5.87 -8.99 0.04
C SER A 176 -4.65 -9.89 -0.13
N GLN A 177 -4.83 -11.20 0.07
CA GLN A 177 -3.77 -12.21 -0.07
C GLN A 177 -3.23 -12.34 -1.50
N HIS A 178 -3.98 -11.86 -2.49
CA HIS A 178 -3.61 -11.96 -3.90
C HIS A 178 -3.00 -10.66 -4.46
N LYS A 179 -2.88 -9.62 -3.64
CA LYS A 179 -2.43 -8.30 -4.07
C LYS A 179 -1.08 -8.00 -3.43
N ASN A 180 -0.05 -7.91 -4.27
CA ASN A 180 1.23 -7.36 -3.85
C ASN A 180 1.06 -5.86 -3.61
N ILE A 181 1.49 -5.38 -2.44
CA ILE A 181 1.44 -3.97 -2.08
C ILE A 181 2.80 -3.55 -1.50
N CYS A 182 3.26 -2.33 -1.81
CA CYS A 182 4.40 -1.71 -1.13
C CYS A 182 3.99 -1.15 0.24
N TRP A 183 4.97 -0.88 1.10
CA TRP A 183 4.72 -0.39 2.46
C TRP A 183 4.00 0.95 2.48
N ARG A 184 4.39 1.86 1.56
CA ARG A 184 3.72 3.15 1.42
C ARG A 184 2.25 2.99 1.05
N ARG A 185 1.91 2.02 0.18
CA ARG A 185 0.53 1.70 -0.16
C ARG A 185 -0.23 1.16 1.04
N LEU A 186 0.40 0.27 1.82
CA LEU A 186 -0.22 -0.27 3.03
C LEU A 186 -0.52 0.85 4.05
N ALA A 187 0.43 1.74 4.29
CA ALA A 187 0.23 2.89 5.17
C ALA A 187 -0.87 3.83 4.66
N TYR A 188 -0.93 4.08 3.34
CA TYR A 188 -2.02 4.82 2.71
C TYR A 188 -3.37 4.13 2.94
N ASN A 189 -3.45 2.81 2.75
CA ASN A 189 -4.67 2.03 2.97
C ASN A 189 -5.16 2.13 4.43
N HIS A 190 -4.25 2.13 5.41
CA HIS A 190 -4.60 2.34 6.82
C HIS A 190 -5.14 3.75 7.07
N HIS A 191 -4.50 4.76 6.49
CA HIS A 191 -4.98 6.12 6.62
C HIS A 191 -6.37 6.30 5.98
N MET A 192 -6.63 5.66 4.83
CA MET A 192 -7.95 5.63 4.22
C MET A 192 -8.99 4.92 5.10
N LEU A 193 -8.62 3.83 5.79
CA LEU A 193 -9.49 3.17 6.75
C LEU A 193 -9.92 4.13 7.88
N GLU A 194 -8.97 4.90 8.42
CA GLU A 194 -9.23 5.89 9.47
C GLU A 194 -10.14 7.02 8.97
N LEU A 195 -9.83 7.58 7.79
CA LEU A 195 -10.61 8.65 7.18
C LEU A 195 -12.05 8.24 6.91
N LEU A 196 -12.26 7.04 6.35
CA LEU A 196 -13.61 6.49 6.12
C LEU A 196 -14.34 6.20 7.43
N SER A 197 -13.65 5.67 8.44
CA SER A 197 -14.24 5.43 9.76
C SER A 197 -14.70 6.75 10.40
N ASN A 198 -13.88 7.79 10.32
CA ASN A 198 -14.20 9.12 10.82
C ASN A 198 -15.38 9.74 10.04
N LEU A 199 -15.36 9.65 8.71
CA LEU A 199 -16.43 10.15 7.85
C LEU A 199 -17.79 9.55 8.27
N LEU A 200 -17.84 8.23 8.44
CA LEU A 200 -19.05 7.52 8.85
C LEU A 200 -19.46 7.84 10.29
N HIS A 201 -18.51 8.07 11.19
CA HIS A 201 -18.79 8.47 12.56
C HIS A 201 -19.48 9.84 12.64
N TYR A 202 -19.05 10.81 11.84
CA TYR A 202 -19.57 12.17 11.88
C TYR A 202 -20.83 12.40 11.03
N HIS A 203 -21.15 11.51 10.09
CA HIS A 203 -22.24 11.71 9.11
C HIS A 203 -23.33 10.63 9.13
N ASP A 204 -23.67 10.11 10.32
CA ASP A 204 -24.45 8.88 10.48
C ASP A 204 -25.85 8.87 9.79
N ARG A 205 -26.57 10.00 9.60
CA ARG A 205 -28.01 9.95 9.17
C ARG A 205 -28.60 11.11 8.35
N ALA A 206 -27.80 12.00 7.75
CA ALA A 206 -28.35 13.12 6.99
C ALA A 206 -28.42 12.81 5.48
N THR A 207 -29.59 13.06 4.87
CA THR A 207 -29.83 12.99 3.42
C THR A 207 -28.94 13.98 2.66
N GLN A 208 -27.69 13.60 2.42
CA GLN A 208 -26.74 14.14 1.44
C GLN A 208 -25.38 13.39 1.48
N PHE A 209 -25.35 12.18 2.04
CA PHE A 209 -24.09 11.42 2.21
C PHE A 209 -23.35 11.17 0.89
N ASP A 210 -24.07 11.01 -0.21
CA ASP A 210 -23.52 10.90 -1.57
C ASP A 210 -22.54 12.03 -1.89
N GLN A 211 -22.95 13.30 -1.73
CA GLN A 211 -22.09 14.45 -2.00
C GLN A 211 -20.94 14.53 -1.00
N VAL A 212 -21.23 14.27 0.28
CA VAL A 212 -20.23 14.29 1.35
C VAL A 212 -19.11 13.27 1.08
N LEU A 213 -19.45 12.07 0.60
CA LEU A 213 -18.47 11.05 0.23
C LEU A 213 -17.60 11.51 -0.94
N ILE A 214 -18.22 12.01 -2.03
CA ILE A 214 -17.47 12.47 -3.21
C ILE A 214 -16.56 13.65 -2.86
N ASP A 215 -17.06 14.64 -2.12
CA ASP A 215 -16.28 15.79 -1.67
C ASP A 215 -15.12 15.36 -0.77
N SER A 216 -15.33 14.36 0.10
CA SER A 216 -14.28 13.83 0.96
C SER A 216 -13.21 13.08 0.18
N LEU A 217 -13.60 12.20 -0.74
CA LEU A 217 -12.64 11.48 -1.61
C LEU A 217 -11.82 12.45 -2.46
N LEU A 218 -12.46 13.48 -3.02
CA LEU A 218 -11.77 14.54 -3.73
C LEU A 218 -10.84 15.31 -2.79
N HIS A 219 -11.32 15.71 -1.61
CA HIS A 219 -10.52 16.45 -0.63
C HIS A 219 -9.25 15.69 -0.25
N TRP A 220 -9.32 14.37 -0.11
CA TRP A 220 -8.18 13.50 0.25
C TRP A 220 -7.25 13.17 -0.93
N GLU A 221 -7.53 13.70 -2.12
CA GLU A 221 -6.90 13.33 -3.38
C GLU A 221 -6.90 11.80 -3.60
N TYR A 222 -8.04 11.17 -3.30
CA TYR A 222 -8.22 9.75 -3.59
C TYR A 222 -8.07 9.52 -5.10
N TYR A 223 -7.17 8.61 -5.47
CA TYR A 223 -6.93 8.21 -6.85
C TYR A 223 -7.32 6.75 -7.02
N ASP A 224 -8.24 6.52 -7.94
CA ASP A 224 -8.59 5.22 -8.48
C ASP A 224 -9.29 5.45 -9.81
N ASP A 225 -9.02 4.62 -10.81
CA ASP A 225 -9.50 4.85 -12.17
C ASP A 225 -11.03 4.98 -12.21
N ASP A 226 -11.75 4.17 -11.43
CA ASP A 226 -13.21 4.20 -11.37
C ASP A 226 -13.73 5.51 -10.77
N PHE A 227 -13.06 6.04 -9.73
CA PHE A 227 -13.43 7.33 -9.13
C PHE A 227 -13.13 8.51 -10.05
N ILE A 228 -11.95 8.52 -10.69
CA ILE A 228 -11.56 9.58 -11.62
C ILE A 228 -12.52 9.60 -12.81
N CYS A 229 -12.83 8.44 -13.40
CA CYS A 229 -13.79 8.34 -14.49
C CYS A 229 -15.18 8.85 -14.08
N TYR A 230 -15.66 8.43 -12.90
CA TYR A 230 -16.93 8.92 -12.35
C TYR A 230 -16.93 10.46 -12.22
N TYR A 231 -15.86 11.05 -11.67
CA TYR A 231 -15.82 12.49 -11.41
C TYR A 231 -15.75 13.32 -12.70
N ILE A 232 -15.04 12.82 -13.72
CA ILE A 232 -15.02 13.45 -15.05
C ILE A 232 -16.43 13.45 -15.66
N GLN A 233 -17.10 12.30 -15.66
CA GLN A 233 -18.48 12.19 -16.16
C GLN A 233 -19.44 13.09 -15.37
N TYR A 234 -19.21 13.26 -14.07
CA TYR A 234 -19.98 14.17 -13.23
C TYR A 234 -19.81 15.64 -13.64
N ILE A 235 -18.58 16.06 -13.98
CA ILE A 235 -18.31 17.40 -14.53
C ILE A 235 -19.03 17.57 -15.87
N GLU A 236 -18.84 16.63 -16.81
CA GLU A 236 -19.42 16.69 -18.15
C GLU A 236 -20.96 16.77 -18.10
N LYS A 237 -21.59 15.89 -17.33
CA LYS A 237 -23.04 15.86 -17.15
C LYS A 237 -23.57 17.16 -16.52
N SER A 238 -22.84 17.73 -15.56
CA SER A 238 -23.22 19.01 -14.93
C SER A 238 -23.16 20.17 -15.94
N LEU A 239 -22.19 20.16 -16.85
CA LEU A 239 -22.07 21.13 -17.93
C LEU A 239 -23.13 20.94 -19.03
N GLU A 240 -23.55 19.70 -19.31
CA GLU A 240 -24.62 19.40 -20.26
C GLU A 240 -25.99 19.88 -19.75
N ILE A 241 -26.26 19.72 -18.44
CA ILE A 241 -27.51 20.16 -17.81
C ILE A 241 -27.61 21.69 -17.76
N ALA A 242 -26.49 22.39 -17.66
CA ALA A 242 -26.45 23.85 -17.61
C ALA A 242 -26.90 24.49 -18.94
N ALA A 243 -28.06 25.15 -18.90
CA ALA A 243 -28.77 25.63 -20.10
C ALA A 243 -28.12 26.84 -20.80
N SER A 244 -27.29 27.62 -20.10
CA SER A 244 -26.68 28.85 -20.62
C SER A 244 -25.17 28.89 -20.40
N SER A 245 -24.46 29.69 -21.21
CA SER A 245 -23.01 29.92 -21.04
C SER A 245 -22.68 30.42 -19.63
N GLU A 246 -23.49 31.33 -19.09
CA GLU A 246 -23.33 31.84 -17.72
C GLU A 246 -23.54 30.74 -16.66
N SER A 247 -24.54 29.88 -16.84
CA SER A 247 -24.74 28.74 -15.95
C SER A 247 -23.57 27.76 -15.97
N LYS A 248 -22.98 27.52 -17.15
CA LYS A 248 -21.80 26.64 -17.29
C LYS A 248 -20.57 27.23 -16.61
N LYS A 249 -20.35 28.54 -16.72
CA LYS A 249 -19.28 29.25 -15.98
C LYS A 249 -19.44 29.08 -14.48
N ASN A 250 -20.66 29.22 -13.97
CA ASN A 250 -20.95 29.01 -12.55
C ASN A 250 -20.70 27.57 -12.10
N VAL A 251 -21.06 26.57 -12.92
CA VAL A 251 -20.74 25.15 -12.66
C VAL A 251 -19.23 24.92 -12.63
N LEU A 252 -18.48 25.41 -13.61
CA LEU A 252 -17.01 25.28 -13.61
C LEU A 252 -16.39 25.95 -12.39
N ALA A 253 -16.84 27.15 -12.02
CA ALA A 253 -16.32 27.86 -10.84
C ALA A 253 -16.50 27.06 -9.54
N GLN A 254 -17.61 26.31 -9.41
CA GLN A 254 -17.82 25.41 -8.27
C GLN A 254 -16.78 24.27 -8.27
N PHE A 255 -16.52 23.66 -9.43
CA PHE A 255 -15.51 22.60 -9.54
C PHE A 255 -14.09 23.10 -9.26
N TYR A 256 -13.70 24.27 -9.77
CA TYR A 256 -12.42 24.90 -9.43
C TYR A 256 -12.29 25.10 -7.92
N THR A 257 -13.35 25.61 -7.27
CA THR A 257 -13.37 25.81 -5.81
C THR A 257 -13.17 24.51 -5.04
N HIS A 258 -13.75 23.39 -5.51
CA HIS A 258 -13.54 22.09 -4.88
C HIS A 258 -12.11 21.57 -5.07
N ILE A 259 -11.55 21.72 -6.28
CA ILE A 259 -10.18 21.29 -6.59
C ILE A 259 -9.14 22.10 -5.80
N GLU A 260 -9.36 23.40 -5.61
CA GLU A 260 -8.48 24.25 -4.80
C GLU A 260 -8.37 23.76 -3.35
N LYS A 261 -9.47 23.23 -2.79
CA LYS A 261 -9.55 22.71 -1.42
C LYS A 261 -8.96 21.31 -1.25
N MET A 262 -8.55 20.64 -2.33
CA MET A 262 -7.90 19.33 -2.27
C MET A 262 -6.60 19.39 -1.46
N ARG A 263 -6.39 18.36 -0.65
CA ARG A 263 -5.22 18.16 0.19
C ARG A 263 -4.78 16.70 0.11
N PRO A 264 -3.57 16.41 -0.39
CA PRO A 264 -3.08 15.05 -0.40
C PRO A 264 -3.09 14.46 1.02
N THR A 265 -3.49 13.20 1.11
CA THR A 265 -3.28 12.37 2.29
C THR A 265 -1.81 12.30 2.68
N ASN A 266 -1.53 11.96 3.94
CA ASN A 266 -0.19 11.67 4.40
C ASN A 266 -0.17 10.27 5.06
N PRO A 267 0.39 9.24 4.39
CA PRO A 267 1.13 9.30 3.12
C PRO A 267 0.21 9.58 1.93
N ALA A 268 0.73 10.24 0.90
CA ALA A 268 0.00 10.47 -0.35
C ALA A 268 -0.20 9.16 -1.11
N PHE A 269 -1.25 9.12 -1.95
CA PHE A 269 -1.54 7.97 -2.80
C PHE A 269 -0.30 7.50 -3.56
N CYS A 270 -0.12 6.18 -3.58
CA CYS A 270 0.79 5.51 -4.49
C CYS A 270 0.12 4.22 -5.00
N PHE A 271 0.63 3.70 -6.11
CA PHE A 271 0.19 2.42 -6.63
C PHE A 271 0.64 1.27 -5.74
N SER A 272 0.02 0.11 -5.93
CA SER A 272 0.34 -1.08 -5.13
C SER A 272 1.74 -1.60 -5.44
N VAL A 273 2.16 -1.50 -6.70
CA VAL A 273 3.53 -1.75 -7.16
C VAL A 273 3.88 -0.57 -8.04
N ALA A 274 5.02 0.06 -7.80
CA ALA A 274 5.51 1.13 -8.67
C ALA A 274 5.92 0.51 -10.03
N THR A 275 5.34 1.04 -11.09
CA THR A 275 5.71 0.77 -12.48
C THR A 275 6.18 2.07 -13.13
N GLU A 276 7.00 1.99 -14.19
CA GLU A 276 7.44 3.19 -14.93
C GLU A 276 6.24 4.02 -15.43
N GLU A 277 5.14 3.36 -15.78
CA GLU A 277 3.89 4.00 -16.17
C GLU A 277 3.26 4.78 -15.01
N SER A 278 3.33 4.24 -13.80
CA SER A 278 2.78 4.88 -12.60
C SER A 278 3.50 6.16 -12.20
N ASP A 279 4.80 6.26 -12.49
CA ASP A 279 5.61 7.46 -12.23
C ASP A 279 5.29 8.60 -13.21
N SER A 280 4.69 8.28 -14.35
CA SER A 280 4.32 9.26 -15.38
C SER A 280 2.97 9.92 -15.13
N LEU A 281 2.17 9.40 -14.20
CA LEU A 281 0.83 9.91 -13.94
C LEU A 281 0.88 11.20 -13.11
N PRO A 282 0.20 12.28 -13.57
CA PRO A 282 0.16 13.51 -12.82
C PRO A 282 -0.66 13.34 -11.53
N PRO A 283 -0.39 14.14 -10.48
CA PRO A 283 -1.27 14.21 -9.31
C PRO A 283 -2.73 14.48 -9.71
N VAL A 284 -3.68 13.90 -8.96
CA VAL A 284 -5.14 13.99 -9.24
C VAL A 284 -5.56 15.44 -9.50
N LYS A 285 -5.10 16.35 -8.62
CA LYS A 285 -5.40 17.77 -8.70
C LYS A 285 -4.98 18.37 -10.05
N MET A 286 -3.79 18.03 -10.54
CA MET A 286 -3.30 18.52 -11.84
C MET A 286 -4.12 17.97 -13.00
N LEU A 287 -4.45 16.68 -12.97
CA LEU A 287 -5.30 16.05 -13.99
C LEU A 287 -6.66 16.74 -14.08
N LEU A 288 -7.35 16.91 -12.94
CA LEU A 288 -8.67 17.52 -12.91
C LEU A 288 -8.62 19.02 -13.32
N MET A 289 -7.57 19.75 -12.97
CA MET A 289 -7.37 21.13 -13.45
C MET A 289 -7.24 21.21 -14.98
N GLN A 290 -6.50 20.28 -15.59
CA GLN A 290 -6.38 20.23 -17.06
C GLN A 290 -7.73 19.99 -17.73
N ILE A 291 -8.57 19.11 -17.16
CA ILE A 291 -9.91 18.82 -17.66
C ILE A 291 -10.82 20.04 -17.55
N LEU A 292 -10.80 20.74 -16.42
CA LEU A 292 -11.59 21.98 -16.27
C LEU A 292 -11.14 23.07 -17.25
N ASN A 293 -9.83 23.25 -17.44
CA ASN A 293 -9.29 24.23 -18.38
C ASN A 293 -9.72 23.92 -19.81
N PHE A 294 -9.66 22.64 -20.22
CA PHE A 294 -10.14 22.20 -21.53
C PHE A 294 -11.61 22.58 -21.79
N HIS A 295 -12.48 22.36 -20.80
CA HIS A 295 -13.89 22.75 -20.93
C HIS A 295 -14.10 24.27 -20.90
N SER A 296 -13.29 25.02 -20.13
CA SER A 296 -13.33 26.49 -20.10
C SER A 296 -12.95 27.09 -21.45
N GLU A 297 -11.81 26.67 -22.02
CA GLU A 297 -11.31 27.14 -23.32
C GLU A 297 -12.27 26.78 -24.46
N SER A 298 -12.87 25.60 -24.42
CA SER A 298 -13.87 25.15 -25.41
C SER A 298 -15.15 26.00 -25.39
N MET A 299 -15.44 26.71 -24.29
CA MET A 299 -16.57 27.63 -24.19
C MET A 299 -16.23 29.05 -24.62
N GLU A 300 -14.97 29.48 -24.50
CA GLU A 300 -14.53 30.80 -24.97
C GLU A 300 -14.40 30.85 -26.50
N ASN A 301 -14.17 29.71 -27.13
CA ASN A 301 -14.05 29.57 -28.58
C ASN A 301 -15.38 29.31 -29.32
N LYS A 302 -16.53 29.44 -28.64
CA LYS A 302 -17.89 29.29 -29.21
C LYS A 302 -18.71 30.55 -29.04
#